data_AF-A0A7Z0S0Q2-F1
#
_entry.id   AF-A0A7Z0S0Q2-F1
#
_cell.length_a   1.000
_cell.length_b   1.000
_cell.length_c   1.000
_cell.angle_alpha   90.00
_cell.angle_beta   90.00
_cell.angle_gamma   90.00
#
_symmetry.space_group_name_H-M   'P 1'
#
loop_
_entity.id
_entity.type
_entity.pdbx_description
1 polymer ?
#
loop_
_entity_poly.entity_id
_entity_poly.type
_entity_poly.pdbx_seq_one_letter_code
_entity_poly.pdbx_strand_id
1 'polypeptide(L)'
;MSRPRALQAAEAPLWLAVLLDYSFSDKNAQKAARLDLLGIAHDATAYPNDIPNWRLAELLLRWAEQYVPGEDWKRLQARVRKRRSQ
;
A
#
# COMPACT_ATOMS: atom_id res chain seq x y z
N MET A 1 9.96 18.95 -7.58
CA MET A 1 8.63 18.81 -6.96
C MET A 1 8.11 17.41 -7.25
N SER A 2 8.22 16.49 -6.30
CA SER A 2 7.67 15.14 -6.44
C SER A 2 6.15 15.24 -6.33
N ARG A 3 5.44 14.78 -7.36
CA ARG A 3 3.97 14.73 -7.41
C ARG A 3 3.44 14.16 -6.08
N PRO A 4 2.45 14.79 -5.42
CA PRO A 4 1.87 14.21 -4.21
C PRO A 4 1.37 12.82 -4.57
N ARG A 5 1.90 11.82 -3.88
CA ARG A 5 1.43 10.45 -4.03
C ARG A 5 -0.02 10.46 -3.53
N ALA A 6 -0.93 9.96 -4.34
CA ALA A 6 -2.36 9.96 -4.03
C ALA A 6 -2.91 8.57 -4.24
N LEU A 7 -3.68 8.11 -3.27
CA LEU A 7 -4.26 6.78 -3.19
C LEU A 7 -5.75 6.97 -2.93
N GLN A 8 -6.62 6.50 -3.83
CA GLN A 8 -8.06 6.63 -3.63
C GLN A 8 -8.53 5.66 -2.55
N ALA A 9 -9.40 6.13 -1.65
CA ALA A 9 -9.98 5.30 -0.60
C ALA A 9 -10.59 3.99 -1.15
N ALA A 10 -11.36 4.08 -2.25
CA ALA A 10 -11.98 2.91 -2.87
C ALA A 10 -10.97 1.87 -3.37
N GLU A 11 -9.72 2.27 -3.65
CA GLU A 11 -8.65 1.39 -4.13
C GLU A 11 -7.74 0.91 -2.98
N ALA A 12 -7.99 1.31 -1.73
CA ALA A 12 -7.19 0.93 -0.56
C ALA A 12 -6.96 -0.58 -0.43
N PRO A 13 -7.97 -1.46 -0.54
CA PRO A 13 -7.74 -2.91 -0.46
C PRO A 13 -6.90 -3.46 -1.63
N LEU A 14 -7.04 -2.88 -2.83
CA LEU A 14 -6.20 -3.25 -3.99
C LEU A 14 -4.74 -2.84 -3.77
N TRP A 15 -4.53 -1.64 -3.23
CA TRP A 15 -3.20 -1.15 -2.88
C TRP A 15 -2.57 -1.98 -1.77
N LEU A 16 -3.33 -2.37 -0.74
CA LEU A 16 -2.85 -3.25 0.32
C LEU A 16 -2.27 -4.55 -0.27
N ALA A 17 -3.01 -5.20 -1.17
CA ALA A 17 -2.56 -6.43 -1.81
C ALA A 17 -1.30 -6.24 -2.68
N VAL A 18 -1.20 -5.13 -3.42
CA VAL A 18 -0.05 -4.83 -4.27
C VAL A 18 1.19 -4.44 -3.46
N LEU A 19 1.02 -3.70 -2.37
CA LEU A 19 2.11 -3.31 -1.47
C LEU A 19 2.62 -4.52 -0.68
N LEU A 20 1.73 -5.43 -0.27
CA LEU A 20 2.12 -6.69 0.36
C LEU A 20 2.98 -7.51 -0.59
N ASP A 21 2.50 -7.76 -1.82
CA ASP A 21 3.24 -8.47 -2.87
C ASP A 21 4.64 -7.86 -3.12
N TYR A 22 4.71 -6.53 -3.17
CA TYR A 22 5.98 -5.81 -3.31
C TYR A 22 6.91 -6.02 -2.10
N SER A 23 6.40 -5.86 -0.87
CA SER A 23 7.18 -5.99 0.36
C SER A 23 7.75 -7.40 0.55
N PHE A 24 7.03 -8.43 0.09
CA PHE A 24 7.47 -9.82 0.16
C PHE A 24 8.35 -10.23 -1.03
N SER A 25 8.17 -9.63 -2.21
CA SER A 25 9.00 -9.89 -3.39
C SER A 25 10.36 -9.21 -3.34
N ASP A 26 10.45 -8.03 -2.74
CA ASP A 26 11.69 -7.28 -2.71
C ASP A 26 12.62 -7.81 -1.60
N LYS A 27 13.79 -8.33 -1.98
CA LYS A 27 14.80 -8.88 -1.05
C LYS A 27 15.34 -7.83 -0.08
N ASN A 28 15.21 -6.53 -0.40
CA ASN A 28 15.68 -5.41 0.41
C ASN A 28 14.58 -4.73 1.24
N ALA A 29 13.31 -5.15 1.14
CA ALA A 29 12.28 -4.61 2.01
C ALA A 29 12.66 -4.88 3.47
N GLN A 30 12.96 -3.79 4.18
CA GLN A 30 13.42 -3.86 5.57
C GLN A 30 12.38 -4.61 6.40
N LYS A 31 12.84 -5.47 7.31
CA LYS A 31 11.96 -6.26 8.20
C LYS A 31 10.93 -5.38 8.91
N ALA A 32 11.33 -4.16 9.28
CA ALA A 32 10.43 -3.14 9.83
C ALA A 32 9.29 -2.77 8.88
N ALA A 33 9.57 -2.50 7.60
CA ALA A 33 8.55 -2.17 6.61
C ALA A 33 7.53 -3.31 6.43
N ARG A 34 8.00 -4.56 6.40
CA ARG A 34 7.14 -5.74 6.30
C ARG A 34 6.24 -5.91 7.52
N LEU A 35 6.79 -5.73 8.71
CA LEU A 35 6.03 -5.83 9.97
C LEU A 35 4.97 -4.73 10.08
N ASP A 36 5.31 -3.50 9.70
CA ASP A 36 4.38 -2.37 9.70
C ASP A 36 3.21 -2.63 8.74
N LEU A 37 3.50 -3.08 7.51
CA LEU A 37 2.48 -3.41 6.52
C LEU A 37 1.60 -4.60 6.93
N LEU A 38 2.20 -5.62 7.58
CA LEU A 38 1.46 -6.74 8.18
C LEU A 38 0.52 -6.26 9.29
N GLY A 39 0.95 -5.30 10.12
CA GLY A 39 0.11 -4.68 11.13
C GLY A 39 -1.10 -4.00 10.51
N ILE A 40 -0.90 -3.18 9.47
CA ILE A 40 -1.99 -2.53 8.73
C ILE A 40 -2.92 -3.56 8.08
N ALA A 41 -2.38 -4.62 7.49
CA ALA A 41 -3.18 -5.70 6.88
C ALA A 41 -4.00 -6.47 7.92
N HIS A 42 -3.41 -6.75 9.08
CA HIS A 42 -4.10 -7.38 10.19
C HIS A 42 -5.23 -6.50 10.71
N ASP A 43 -4.97 -5.21 10.92
CA ASP A 43 -5.97 -4.25 11.38
C ASP A 43 -7.14 -4.19 10.37
N ALA A 44 -6.84 -4.08 9.07
CA ALA A 44 -7.83 -4.07 7.99
C ALA A 44 -8.66 -5.36 7.88
N THR A 45 -8.15 -6.50 8.34
CA THR A 45 -8.84 -7.81 8.24
C THR A 45 -9.55 -8.20 9.52
N ALA A 46 -8.97 -7.88 10.69
CA ALA A 46 -9.54 -8.14 12.00
C ALA A 46 -10.64 -7.12 12.35
N TYR A 47 -10.47 -5.87 11.92
CA TYR A 47 -11.37 -4.76 12.25
C TYR A 47 -11.87 -4.02 10.99
N PRO A 48 -12.53 -4.73 10.05
CA PRO A 48 -12.96 -4.14 8.77
C PRO A 48 -14.02 -3.03 8.92
N ASN A 49 -14.78 -3.03 10.01
CA ASN A 49 -15.77 -1.98 10.31
C ASN A 49 -15.18 -0.79 11.10
N ASP A 50 -14.02 -0.97 11.73
CA ASP A 50 -13.38 0.06 12.56
C ASP A 50 -12.46 0.95 11.71
N ILE A 51 -11.93 0.40 10.60
CA ILE A 51 -11.02 1.08 9.70
C ILE A 51 -11.74 1.40 8.39
N PRO A 52 -12.21 2.63 8.21
CA PRO A 52 -12.77 3.04 6.93
C PRO A 52 -11.67 3.10 5.86
N ASN A 53 -12.06 2.80 4.62
CA ASN A 53 -11.16 2.74 3.46
C ASN A 53 -10.31 4.00 3.23
N TRP A 54 -10.79 5.18 3.62
CA TRP A 54 -10.01 6.42 3.52
C TRP A 54 -8.82 6.43 4.49
N ARG A 55 -9.02 5.92 5.71
CA ARG A 55 -7.97 5.84 6.73
C ARG A 55 -6.96 4.77 6.39
N LEU A 56 -7.42 3.64 5.84
CA LEU A 56 -6.54 2.63 5.27
C LEU A 56 -5.69 3.20 4.13
N ALA A 57 -6.28 3.97 3.21
CA ALA A 57 -5.54 4.63 2.12
C ALA A 57 -4.46 5.58 2.65
N GLU A 58 -4.74 6.36 3.69
CA GLU A 58 -3.75 7.25 4.30
C GLU A 58 -2.59 6.48 4.96
N LEU A 59 -2.88 5.41 5.69
CA LEU A 59 -1.86 4.55 6.31
C LEU A 59 -0.95 3.93 5.25
N LEU A 60 -1.55 3.37 4.19
CA LEU A 60 -0.81 2.80 3.06
C LEU A 60 0.02 3.84 2.32
N LEU A 61 -0.50 5.06 2.17
CA LEU A 61 0.21 6.16 1.55
C LEU A 61 1.45 6.55 2.36
N ARG A 62 1.30 6.75 3.68
CA ARG A 62 2.41 7.08 4.57
C ARG A 62 3.49 5.99 4.56
N TRP A 63 3.07 4.73 4.64
CA TRP A 63 3.98 3.59 4.52
C TRP A 63 4.74 3.61 3.20
N ALA A 64 4.03 3.83 2.09
CA ALA A 64 4.67 3.87 0.78
C ALA A 64 5.63 5.06 0.65
N GLU A 65 5.28 6.24 1.17
CA GLU A 65 6.18 7.39 1.22
C GLU A 65 7.48 7.11 1.96
N GLN A 66 7.41 6.35 3.05
CA GLN A 66 8.58 6.01 3.86
C GLN A 66 9.46 4.91 3.24
N TYR A 67 8.84 3.86 2.67
CA TYR A 67 9.56 2.64 2.30
C TYR A 67 9.65 2.38 0.79
N VAL A 68 8.83 3.05 -0.03
CA VAL A 68 8.79 2.84 -1.48
C VAL A 68 9.51 3.98 -2.21
N PRO A 69 10.58 3.69 -2.98
CA PRO A 69 11.22 4.65 -3.85
C PRO A 69 10.25 5.22 -4.89
N GLY A 70 10.48 6.46 -5.34
CA GLY A 70 9.61 7.10 -6.34
C GLY A 70 9.55 6.35 -7.68
N GLU A 71 10.58 5.58 -8.02
CA GLU A 71 10.64 4.77 -9.24
C GLU A 71 9.73 3.53 -9.15
N ASP A 72 9.78 2.80 -8.03
CA ASP A 72 8.90 1.66 -7.79
C ASP A 72 7.46 2.09 -7.60
N TRP A 73 7.21 3.28 -7.04
CA TRP A 73 5.85 3.83 -6.92
C TRP A 73 5.11 3.87 -8.28
N LYS A 74 5.78 4.28 -9.35
CA LYS A 74 5.19 4.30 -10.71
C LYS A 74 4.85 2.89 -11.19
N ARG A 75 5.69 1.89 -10.90
CA ARG A 75 5.45 0.48 -11.25
C ARG A 75 4.26 -0.08 -10.49
N LEU A 76 4.14 0.24 -9.19
CA LEU A 76 3.01 -0.17 -8.36
C LEU A 76 1.70 0.47 -8.83
N GLN A 77 1.71 1.76 -9.17
CA GLN A 77 0.54 2.42 -9.78
C GLN A 77 0.08 1.71 -11.06
N ALA A 78 1.01 1.30 -11.92
CA ALA A 78 0.66 0.54 -13.12
C ALA A 78 0.05 -0.84 -12.80
N ARG A 79 0.56 -1.54 -11.78
CA ARG A 79 -0.01 -2.82 -11.30
C ARG A 79 -1.41 -2.65 -10.74
N VAL A 80 -1.66 -1.62 -9.93
CA VAL A 80 -2.99 -1.33 -9.37
C VAL A 80 -3.97 -1.00 -10.48
N ARG A 81 -3.59 -0.14 -11.44
CA ARG A 81 -4.42 0.17 -12.61
C ARG A 81 -4.78 -1.08 -13.42
N LYS A 82 -3.83 -2.00 -13.61
CA LYS A 82 -4.08 -3.27 -14.28
C LYS A 82 -5.10 -4.12 -13.52
N ARG A 83 -4.95 -4.24 -12.19
CA ARG A 83 -5.90 -4.99 -11.33
C ARG A 83 -7.28 -4.36 -11.24
N ARG A 84 -7.39 -3.04 -11.35
CA ARG A 84 -8.68 -2.33 -11.40
C ARG A 84 -9.45 -2.58 -12.70
N SER A 85 -8.74 -2.85 -13.79
CA SER A 85 -9.34 -3.07 -15.12
C SER A 85 -9.65 -4.54 -15.42
N GLN A 86 -9.27 -5.46 -14.52
CA GLN A 86 -9.66 -6.87 -14.57
C GLN A 86 -10.94 -7.11 -13.77
#